data_AF-A0A7L6BHT1-F1
#
_entry.id   AF-A0A7L6BHT1-F1
#
_cell.length_a   1.000
_cell.length_b   1.000
_cell.length_c   1.000
_cell.angle_alpha   90.00
_cell.angle_beta   90.00
_cell.angle_gamma   90.00
#
_symmetry.space_group_name_H-M   'P 1'
#
loop_
_entity.id
_entity.type
_entity.pdbx_description
1 polymer ?
#
loop_
_entity_poly.entity_id
_entity_poly.type
_entity_poly.pdbx_seq_one_letter_code
_entity_poly.pdbx_strand_id
1 'polypeptide(L)'
;MTKEKVKKKWASTRKLLEITDSEYNGVTQEAANLRFIKTKLQIAVYYLQMLDEHDSEYQVPWNKEQFKWALRKPVGDKKKQQAKEWCHQCRLMRDKACATWNYEEVKTA
;
A
#
# COMPACT_ATOMS: atom_id res chain seq x y z
N MET A 1 -1.01 17.47 -2.13
CA MET A 1 -0.09 17.66 -0.96
C MET A 1 1.40 17.64 -1.38
N THR A 2 2.33 18.37 -0.73
CA THR A 2 3.77 18.31 -1.11
C THR A 2 4.39 16.93 -0.85
N LYS A 3 5.35 16.49 -1.69
CA LYS A 3 6.02 15.18 -1.56
C LYS A 3 6.58 14.92 -0.14
N GLU A 4 7.09 15.94 0.53
CA GLU A 4 7.61 15.81 1.89
C GLU A 4 6.49 15.56 2.92
N LYS A 5 5.36 16.27 2.80
CA LYS A 5 4.18 16.07 3.66
C LYS A 5 3.58 14.68 3.43
N VAL A 6 3.52 14.20 2.19
CA VAL A 6 3.08 12.83 1.85
C VAL A 6 4.00 11.78 2.47
N LYS A 7 5.32 11.97 2.37
CA LYS A 7 6.29 11.08 3.04
C LYS A 7 6.07 11.04 4.55
N LYS A 8 5.86 12.19 5.19
CA LYS A 8 5.59 12.29 6.64
C LYS A 8 4.29 11.58 7.04
N LYS A 9 3.20 11.77 6.27
CA LYS A 9 1.90 11.10 6.48
C LYS A 9 2.03 9.57 6.54
N TRP A 10 2.84 8.99 5.65
CA TRP A 10 2.97 7.54 5.50
C TRP A 10 4.18 6.92 6.21
N ALA A 11 5.01 7.71 6.89
CA ALA A 11 6.25 7.25 7.50
C ALA A 11 6.05 6.06 8.46
N SER A 12 5.08 6.18 9.38
CA SER A 12 4.77 5.11 10.35
C SER A 12 4.29 3.82 9.68
N THR A 13 3.45 3.94 8.65
CA THR A 13 2.96 2.79 7.88
C THR A 13 4.09 2.10 7.14
N ARG A 14 4.99 2.87 6.51
CA ARG A 14 6.17 2.32 5.81
C ARG A 14 7.09 1.57 6.77
N LYS A 15 7.35 2.14 7.95
CA LYS A 15 8.15 1.50 9.00
C LYS A 15 7.57 0.15 9.45
N LEU A 16 6.24 0.04 9.56
CA LEU A 16 5.58 -1.23 9.89
C LEU A 16 5.71 -2.29 8.78
N LEU A 17 5.89 -1.85 7.54
CA LEU A 17 5.97 -2.69 6.36
C LEU A 17 7.41 -3.01 5.95
N GLU A 18 8.42 -2.45 6.63
CA GLU A 18 9.81 -2.83 6.41
C GLU A 18 9.98 -4.34 6.65
N ILE A 19 10.62 -5.00 5.68
CA ILE A 19 10.97 -6.41 5.80
C ILE A 19 12.26 -6.46 6.60
N THR A 20 12.23 -7.11 7.75
CA THR A 20 13.43 -7.26 8.59
C THR A 20 14.38 -8.30 8.00
N ASP A 21 15.66 -8.29 8.38
CA ASP A 21 16.63 -9.31 7.94
C ASP A 21 16.18 -10.73 8.34
N SER A 22 15.56 -10.87 9.52
CA SER A 22 15.00 -12.14 9.97
C SER A 22 13.82 -12.61 9.12
N GLU A 23 12.99 -11.68 8.64
CA GLU A 23 11.91 -11.99 7.71
C GLU A 23 12.46 -12.28 6.32
N TYR A 24 13.49 -11.58 5.86
CA TYR A 24 14.16 -11.81 4.57
C TYR A 24 14.82 -13.18 4.51
N ASN A 25 15.67 -13.48 5.49
CA ASN A 25 16.42 -14.73 5.60
C ASN A 25 15.58 -15.91 6.11
N GLY A 26 14.34 -15.67 6.55
CA GLY A 26 13.43 -16.71 7.01
C GLY A 26 13.07 -17.68 5.87
N VAL A 27 13.38 -18.95 6.08
CA VAL A 27 13.14 -20.03 5.10
C VAL A 27 11.78 -20.73 5.28
N THR A 28 10.98 -20.31 6.26
CA THR A 28 9.66 -20.91 6.51
C THR A 28 8.59 -20.34 5.57
N GLN A 29 7.55 -21.14 5.30
CA GLN A 29 6.38 -20.68 4.54
C GLN A 29 5.72 -19.47 5.20
N GLU A 30 5.73 -19.39 6.54
CA GLU A 30 5.21 -18.22 7.27
C GLU A 30 6.02 -16.95 6.98
N ALA A 31 7.35 -17.04 6.97
CA ALA A 31 8.21 -15.90 6.62
C ALA A 31 7.99 -15.47 5.17
N ALA A 32 7.92 -16.41 4.22
CA ALA A 32 7.61 -16.13 2.83
C ALA A 32 6.24 -15.46 2.65
N ASN A 33 5.22 -15.93 3.38
CA ASN A 33 3.88 -15.35 3.36
C ASN A 33 3.87 -13.92 3.93
N LEU A 34 4.60 -13.67 5.03
CA LEU A 34 4.69 -12.34 5.62
C LEU A 34 5.41 -11.35 4.71
N ARG A 35 6.53 -11.76 4.08
CA ARG A 35 7.22 -10.95 3.06
C ARG A 35 6.27 -10.57 1.93
N PHE A 36 5.55 -11.55 1.39
CA PHE A 36 4.58 -11.32 0.32
C PHE A 36 3.53 -10.28 0.71
N ILE A 37 2.95 -10.41 1.91
CA ILE A 37 1.94 -9.45 2.42
C ILE A 37 2.55 -8.07 2.56
N LYS A 38 3.73 -7.94 3.21
CA LYS A 38 4.42 -6.66 3.38
C LYS A 38 4.69 -6.00 2.04
N THR A 39 5.21 -6.73 1.06
CA THR A 39 5.45 -6.21 -0.30
C THR A 39 4.16 -5.71 -0.97
N LYS A 40 3.06 -6.46 -0.89
CA LYS A 40 1.77 -6.02 -1.47
C LYS A 40 1.24 -4.76 -0.79
N LEU A 41 1.36 -4.67 0.53
CA LEU A 41 0.97 -3.47 1.27
C LEU A 41 1.89 -2.28 0.99
N GLN A 42 3.20 -2.49 0.77
CA GLN A 42 4.12 -1.42 0.37
C GLN A 42 3.72 -0.83 -0.98
N ILE A 43 3.38 -1.70 -1.96
CA ILE A 43 2.88 -1.27 -3.27
C ILE A 43 1.52 -0.54 -3.13
N ALA A 44 0.62 -1.05 -2.28
CA ALA A 44 -0.65 -0.39 -2.02
C ALA A 44 -0.45 1.03 -1.47
N VAL A 45 0.40 1.18 -0.46
CA VAL A 45 0.77 2.50 0.12
C VAL A 45 1.40 3.41 -0.93
N TYR A 46 2.27 2.89 -1.81
CA TYR A 46 2.85 3.66 -2.90
C TYR A 46 1.77 4.26 -3.82
N TYR A 47 0.74 3.49 -4.21
CA TYR A 47 -0.36 4.05 -5.01
C TYR A 47 -1.16 5.13 -4.27
N LEU A 48 -1.38 4.96 -2.97
CA LEU A 48 -2.06 5.98 -2.16
C LEU A 48 -1.20 7.25 -2.00
N GLN A 49 0.12 7.12 -1.93
CA GLN A 49 1.03 8.27 -1.93
C GLN A 49 0.93 9.06 -3.23
N MET A 50 0.84 8.39 -4.39
CA MET A 50 0.62 9.08 -5.66
C MET A 50 -0.69 9.88 -5.64
N LEU A 51 -1.77 9.30 -5.12
CA LEU A 51 -3.06 10.02 -4.99
C LEU A 51 -2.93 11.26 -4.09
N ASP A 52 -2.23 11.15 -2.96
CA ASP A 52 -1.95 12.29 -2.07
C ASP A 52 -1.10 13.39 -2.73
N GLU A 53 -0.11 13.02 -3.54
CA GLU A 53 0.75 13.96 -4.26
C GLU A 53 -0.06 14.80 -5.27
N HIS A 54 -1.08 14.20 -5.88
CA HIS A 54 -2.00 14.84 -6.82
C HIS A 54 -3.32 15.32 -6.17
N ASP A 55 -3.37 15.40 -4.84
CA ASP A 55 -4.53 15.91 -4.07
C ASP A 55 -5.86 15.21 -4.42
N SER A 56 -5.79 13.96 -4.86
CA SER A 56 -6.95 13.19 -5.28
C SER A 56 -7.68 12.61 -4.09
N GLU A 57 -9.02 12.67 -4.10
CA GLU A 57 -9.83 12.02 -3.08
C GLU A 57 -9.83 10.50 -3.24
N TYR A 58 -9.69 9.78 -2.12
CA TYR A 58 -9.76 8.34 -2.09
C TYR A 58 -10.13 7.82 -0.70
N GLN A 59 -10.60 6.57 -0.65
CA GLN A 59 -10.83 5.85 0.58
C GLN A 59 -9.80 4.72 0.72
N VAL A 60 -9.08 4.69 1.84
CA VAL A 60 -8.18 3.58 2.17
C VAL A 60 -9.03 2.31 2.35
N PRO A 61 -8.70 1.18 1.70
CA PRO A 61 -9.55 -0.01 1.73
C PRO A 61 -9.41 -0.85 3.02
N TRP A 62 -8.68 -0.34 4.00
CA TRP A 62 -8.48 -0.97 5.29
C TRP A 62 -8.57 0.07 6.42
N ASN A 63 -9.05 -0.40 7.57
CA ASN A 63 -8.88 0.30 8.84
C ASN A 63 -7.61 -0.16 9.59
N LYS A 64 -7.33 0.48 10.72
CA LYS A 64 -6.14 0.21 11.55
C LYS A 64 -6.10 -1.24 12.05
N GLU A 65 -7.24 -1.81 12.43
CA GLU A 65 -7.32 -3.16 12.98
C GLU A 65 -7.11 -4.23 11.91
N GLN A 66 -7.75 -4.04 10.75
CA GLN A 66 -7.58 -4.90 9.57
C GLN A 66 -6.11 -4.91 9.12
N PHE A 67 -5.48 -3.74 9.06
CA PHE A 67 -4.06 -3.62 8.68
C PHE A 67 -3.15 -4.38 9.65
N LYS A 68 -3.35 -4.20 10.97
CA LYS A 68 -2.60 -4.94 11.99
C LYS A 68 -2.85 -6.45 11.91
N TRP A 69 -4.09 -6.87 11.68
CA TRP A 69 -4.45 -8.28 11.53
C TRP A 69 -3.71 -8.93 10.37
N ALA A 70 -3.57 -8.24 9.23
CA ALA A 70 -2.87 -8.76 8.06
C ALA A 70 -1.38 -9.04 8.34
N LEU A 71 -0.75 -8.28 9.24
CA LEU A 71 0.65 -8.44 9.64
C LEU A 71 0.86 -9.40 10.82
N ARG A 72 -0.20 -9.69 11.60
CA ARG A 72 -0.09 -10.54 12.78
C ARG A 72 0.18 -12.00 12.40
N LYS A 73 0.97 -12.72 13.19
CA LYS A 73 1.06 -14.19 13.09
C LYS A 73 -0.19 -14.88 13.69
N PRO A 74 -0.55 -16.08 13.23
CA PRO A 74 0.01 -16.78 12.08
C PRO A 74 -0.37 -16.14 10.74
N VAL A 75 0.48 -16.33 9.73
CA VAL A 75 0.30 -15.76 8.38
C VAL A 75 -0.10 -16.83 7.37
N GLY A 76 -1.38 -16.85 7.03
CA GLY A 76 -1.98 -17.80 6.08
C GLY A 76 -2.55 -17.16 4.81
N ASP A 77 -3.14 -17.99 3.95
CA ASP A 77 -3.59 -17.58 2.61
C ASP A 77 -4.70 -16.53 2.62
N LYS A 78 -5.59 -16.55 3.62
CA LYS A 78 -6.63 -15.52 3.78
C LYS A 78 -6.02 -14.11 3.85
N LYS A 79 -4.91 -13.95 4.58
CA LYS A 79 -4.22 -12.65 4.71
C LYS A 79 -3.49 -12.27 3.43
N LYS A 80 -2.92 -13.25 2.71
CA LYS A 80 -2.32 -13.02 1.39
C LYS A 80 -3.34 -12.55 0.37
N GLN A 81 -4.52 -13.18 0.34
CA GLN A 81 -5.59 -12.79 -0.57
C GLN A 81 -6.11 -11.39 -0.24
N GLN A 82 -6.29 -11.07 1.04
CA GLN A 82 -6.67 -9.72 1.46
C GLN A 82 -5.64 -8.67 1.05
N ALA A 83 -4.34 -8.95 1.22
CA ALA A 83 -3.29 -8.02 0.81
C ALA A 83 -3.23 -7.82 -0.72
N LYS A 84 -3.50 -8.88 -1.51
CA LYS A 84 -3.63 -8.78 -2.97
C LYS A 84 -4.81 -7.89 -3.35
N GLU A 85 -5.96 -8.11 -2.73
CA GLU A 85 -7.20 -7.36 -3.00
C GLU A 85 -6.99 -5.86 -2.70
N TRP A 86 -6.47 -5.54 -1.52
CA TRP A 86 -6.16 -4.16 -1.16
C TRP A 86 -5.15 -3.51 -2.11
N CYS A 87 -4.11 -4.23 -2.51
CA CYS A 87 -3.16 -3.74 -3.51
C CYS A 87 -3.84 -3.48 -4.86
N HIS A 88 -4.75 -4.35 -5.28
CA HIS A 88 -5.51 -4.18 -6.52
C HIS A 88 -6.46 -2.98 -6.46
N GLN A 89 -7.22 -2.82 -5.37
CA GLN A 89 -8.10 -1.68 -5.15
C GLN A 89 -7.34 -0.35 -5.17
N CYS A 90 -6.18 -0.27 -4.49
CA CYS A 90 -5.33 0.92 -4.52
C CYS A 90 -4.81 1.22 -5.93
N ARG A 91 -4.45 0.20 -6.70
CA ARG A 91 -4.08 0.36 -8.11
C ARG A 91 -5.24 0.93 -8.93
N LEU A 92 -6.44 0.37 -8.80
CA LEU A 92 -7.61 0.84 -9.54
C LEU A 92 -7.96 2.30 -9.24
N MET A 93 -7.88 2.70 -7.96
CA MET A 93 -8.07 4.11 -7.57
C MET A 93 -7.05 5.03 -8.25
N ARG A 94 -5.76 4.64 -8.22
CA ARG A 94 -4.69 5.39 -8.90
C ARG A 94 -4.86 5.42 -10.41
N ASP A 95 -5.19 4.31 -11.04
CA ASP A 95 -5.41 4.23 -12.49
C ASP A 95 -6.59 5.12 -12.92
N LYS A 96 -7.69 5.13 -12.14
CA LYS A 96 -8.84 6.01 -12.37
C LYS A 96 -8.50 7.50 -12.24
N ALA A 97 -7.75 7.88 -11.20
CA ALA A 97 -7.35 9.27 -10.98
C ALA A 97 -6.31 9.74 -12.03
N CYS A 98 -5.42 8.86 -12.47
CA CYS A 98 -4.43 9.18 -13.51
C CYS A 98 -5.11 9.59 -14.83
N ALA A 99 -6.22 8.93 -15.20
CA ALA A 99 -6.98 9.30 -16.38
C ALA A 99 -7.55 10.74 -16.29
N THR A 100 -7.88 11.21 -15.08
CA THR A 100 -8.36 12.59 -14.87
C THR A 100 -7.21 13.60 -14.84
N TRP A 101 -6.06 13.26 -14.24
CA TRP A 101 -4.88 14.13 -14.23
C TRP A 101 -4.40 14.46 -15.66
N ASN A 102 -4.27 13.43 -16.50
CA ASN A 102 -3.82 13.60 -17.89
C ASN A 102 -4.78 14.50 -18.70
N TYR A 103 -6.07 14.48 -18.38
CA TYR A 103 -7.06 15.31 -19.08
C TYR A 103 -7.02 16.77 -18.64
N GLU A 104 -6.78 17.04 -17.35
CA GLU A 104 -6.65 18.40 -16.83
C GLU A 104 -5.34 19.05 -17.29
N GLU A 105 -4.22 18.32 -17.26
CA GLU A 105 -2.92 18.82 -17.76
C GLU A 105 -3.01 19.25 -19.23
N VAL A 106 -3.72 18.50 -20.08
CA VAL A 106 -3.93 18.84 -21.50
C VAL A 106 -4.84 20.05 -21.70
N LYS A 107 -5.80 20.31 -20.79
CA LYS A 107 -6.67 21.49 -20.89
C LYS A 107 -6.01 22.79 -20.46
N THR A 108 -5.02 22.70 -19.58
CA THR A 108 -4.31 23.86 -19.04
C THR A 108 -3.02 24.22 -19.80
N ALA A 109 -2.66 23.42 -20.81
CA ALA A 109 -1.53 23.64 -21.71
C ALA A 109 -1.97 24.37 -22.99
#